data_AF-R4UFW6-F1
#
_entry.id   AF-R4UFW6-F1
#
_cell.length_a   1.000
_cell.length_b   1.000
_cell.length_c   1.000
_cell.angle_alpha   90.00
_cell.angle_beta   90.00
_cell.angle_gamma   90.00
#
_symmetry.space_group_name_H-M   'P 1'
#
loop_
_entity.id
_entity.type
_entity.pdbx_description
1 polymer ?
#
loop_
_entity_poly.entity_id
_entity_poly.type
_entity_poly.pdbx_seq_one_letter_code
_entity_poly.pdbx_strand_id
1 'polypeptide(L)'
;MKNLISLFGSLAFISSAIIPLATNEQNYPKENIVDISKKNISYLESIDDISFDLSPGQIDGFKLPNMLNLFKELQKIHFDTGKKVSLYGMPSYGFLWDNDKEYDPGYLESPAIYSISNLINEKNVEFIGVSLIISATNLRNFTGILQYKVDKINLKVKLFDHTRDYLPIKEQNFKTILGIDYSLS
;
A
#
# COMPACT_ATOMS: atom_id res chain seq x y z
N MET A 1 46.94 65.66 9.07
CA MET A 1 48.02 64.95 9.78
C MET A 1 47.90 63.46 9.50
N LYS A 2 48.99 62.86 8.99
CA LYS A 2 49.38 61.42 9.00
C LYS A 2 48.43 60.46 8.23
N ASN A 3 48.84 59.93 7.06
CA ASN A 3 49.66 58.72 6.86
C ASN A 3 48.91 57.46 7.36
N LEU A 4 48.80 56.31 6.69
CA LEU A 4 49.64 55.68 5.66
C LEU A 4 48.97 54.31 5.28
N ILE A 5 49.25 53.82 4.07
CA ILE A 5 49.41 52.39 3.67
C ILE A 5 48.16 51.48 3.72
N SER A 6 47.59 51.07 2.57
CA SER A 6 48.06 50.08 1.58
C SER A 6 47.88 48.63 2.03
N LEU A 7 47.15 47.83 1.25
CA LEU A 7 47.75 46.74 0.47
C LEU A 7 46.76 46.22 -0.60
N PHE A 8 47.19 46.23 -1.85
CA PHE A 8 46.60 45.41 -2.90
C PHE A 8 46.81 43.93 -2.56
N GLY A 9 45.76 43.14 -2.69
CA GLY A 9 45.81 41.69 -2.73
C GLY A 9 44.88 41.21 -3.83
N SER A 10 45.44 40.99 -5.01
CA SER A 10 44.81 40.28 -6.12
C SER A 10 44.25 38.94 -5.67
N LEU A 11 43.05 38.56 -6.11
CA LEU A 11 42.82 37.21 -6.61
C LEU A 11 41.56 37.16 -7.47
N ALA A 12 41.76 36.56 -8.62
CA ALA A 12 40.85 36.45 -9.73
C ALA A 12 39.64 35.55 -9.43
N PHE A 13 38.56 35.83 -10.16
CA PHE A 13 37.60 34.89 -10.73
C PHE A 13 37.77 33.42 -10.37
N ILE A 14 36.78 32.83 -9.67
CA ILE A 14 36.12 31.62 -10.16
C ILE A 14 34.62 31.77 -9.91
N SER A 15 33.88 31.73 -11.00
CA SER A 15 32.43 31.66 -11.07
C SER A 15 31.90 30.34 -10.51
N SER A 16 30.93 30.42 -9.61
CA SER A 16 29.91 29.38 -9.47
C SER A 16 28.56 30.09 -9.41
N ALA A 17 27.78 29.94 -10.48
CA ALA A 17 26.44 30.46 -10.62
C ALA A 17 25.57 29.98 -9.45
N ILE A 18 25.05 30.94 -8.69
CA ILE A 18 23.90 30.72 -7.81
C ILE A 18 22.71 30.64 -8.76
N ILE A 19 22.19 29.44 -9.00
CA ILE A 19 20.86 29.27 -9.56
C ILE A 19 19.89 29.64 -8.43
N PRO A 20 19.12 30.73 -8.52
CA PRO A 20 18.06 30.95 -7.55
C PRO A 20 17.01 29.87 -7.78
N LEU A 21 16.74 29.09 -6.73
CA LEU A 21 15.65 28.15 -6.68
C LEU A 21 14.36 28.94 -6.87
N ALA A 22 13.79 28.92 -8.07
CA ALA A 22 12.49 29.49 -8.34
C ALA A 22 11.46 28.72 -7.50
N THR A 23 11.05 29.31 -6.38
CA THR A 23 9.86 28.89 -5.64
C THR A 23 8.66 29.28 -6.49
N ASN A 24 8.29 28.41 -7.42
CA ASN A 24 6.95 28.43 -7.97
C ASN A 24 5.99 28.24 -6.81
N GLU A 25 5.01 29.14 -6.73
CA GLU A 25 3.86 29.06 -5.86
C GLU A 25 3.33 27.62 -5.87
N GLN A 26 3.26 27.01 -4.68
CA GLN A 26 2.53 25.77 -4.46
C GLN A 26 1.06 26.05 -4.76
N ASN A 27 0.66 25.85 -6.00
CA ASN A 27 -0.72 25.53 -6.32
C ASN A 27 -1.01 24.18 -5.68
N TYR A 28 -1.47 24.21 -4.43
CA TYR A 28 -2.15 23.07 -3.82
C TYR A 28 -3.25 22.64 -4.80
N PRO A 29 -3.30 21.37 -5.22
CA PRO A 29 -4.42 20.92 -6.02
C PRO A 29 -5.69 21.17 -5.20
N LYS A 30 -6.58 21.95 -5.82
CA LYS A 30 -7.96 22.24 -5.44
C LYS A 30 -8.53 21.04 -4.66
N GLU A 31 -8.95 21.27 -3.42
CA GLU A 31 -9.64 20.27 -2.60
C GLU A 31 -10.63 19.51 -3.47
N ASN A 32 -10.48 18.19 -3.53
CA ASN A 32 -11.45 17.32 -4.17
C ASN A 32 -12.78 17.54 -3.44
N ILE A 33 -13.67 18.32 -4.06
CA ILE A 33 -15.08 18.29 -3.74
C ILE A 33 -15.47 16.82 -3.94
N VAL A 34 -15.68 16.10 -2.84
CA VAL A 34 -16.27 14.77 -2.85
C VAL A 34 -17.66 14.96 -3.41
N ASP A 35 -17.83 14.64 -4.69
CA ASP A 35 -19.11 14.66 -5.35
C ASP A 35 -20.00 13.61 -4.68
N ILE A 36 -20.89 14.07 -3.80
CA ILE A 36 -21.81 13.28 -2.98
C ILE A 36 -22.86 12.58 -3.85
N SER A 37 -22.85 12.77 -5.19
CA SER A 37 -23.68 12.03 -6.13
C SER A 37 -23.22 10.58 -6.38
N LYS A 38 -22.01 10.19 -5.94
CA LYS A 38 -21.55 8.80 -6.03
C LYS A 38 -22.32 7.93 -5.05
N LYS A 39 -22.90 6.83 -5.54
CA LYS A 39 -23.51 5.81 -4.68
C LYS A 39 -22.39 5.12 -3.89
N ASN A 40 -22.25 5.49 -2.63
CA ASN A 40 -21.41 4.77 -1.68
C ASN A 40 -22.06 3.42 -1.41
N ILE A 41 -21.31 2.35 -1.65
CA ILE A 41 -21.66 1.02 -1.14
C ILE A 41 -20.67 0.78 -0.03
N SER A 42 -21.17 0.71 1.20
CA SER A 42 -20.35 0.65 2.40
C SER A 42 -19.48 -0.61 2.37
N TYR A 43 -18.16 -0.45 2.55
CA TYR A 43 -17.16 -1.42 3.01
C TYR A 43 -17.34 -2.91 2.61
N LEU A 44 -16.35 -3.47 1.91
CA LEU A 44 -16.22 -4.92 1.71
C LEU A 44 -15.07 -5.48 2.55
N GLU A 45 -15.28 -6.66 3.09
CA GLU A 45 -14.31 -7.35 3.94
C GLU A 45 -14.03 -8.76 3.43
N SER A 46 -12.79 -9.19 3.60
CA SER A 46 -12.39 -10.59 3.44
C SER A 46 -11.62 -11.06 4.66
N ILE A 47 -11.92 -12.28 5.10
CA ILE A 47 -11.26 -12.93 6.24
C ILE A 47 -10.67 -14.26 5.77
N ASP A 48 -9.36 -14.46 5.93
CA ASP A 48 -8.66 -15.71 5.60
C ASP A 48 -8.06 -16.32 6.87
N ASP A 49 -8.37 -17.60 7.12
CA ASP A 49 -7.82 -18.38 8.24
C ASP A 49 -6.43 -18.95 7.89
N ILE A 50 -5.55 -18.96 8.87
CA ILE A 50 -4.16 -19.40 8.77
C ILE A 50 -3.78 -20.18 10.02
N SER A 51 -3.06 -21.27 9.82
CA SER A 51 -2.38 -22.00 10.88
C SER A 51 -0.91 -22.16 10.50
N PHE A 52 0.00 -21.92 11.44
CA PHE A 52 1.43 -22.01 11.20
C PHE A 52 2.20 -22.48 12.45
N ASP A 53 3.36 -23.09 12.21
CA ASP A 53 4.32 -23.51 13.25
C ASP A 53 5.72 -23.25 12.70
N LEU A 54 6.25 -22.07 12.99
CA LEU A 54 7.53 -21.57 12.51
C LEU A 54 8.60 -21.76 13.58
N SER A 55 9.81 -22.09 13.17
CA SER A 55 11.00 -21.98 14.02
C SER A 55 11.74 -20.66 13.76
N PRO A 56 12.54 -20.14 14.70
CA PRO A 56 13.40 -18.99 14.45
C PRO A 56 14.28 -19.20 13.19
N GLY A 57 14.26 -18.23 12.29
CA GLY A 57 14.90 -18.25 10.97
C GLY A 57 14.05 -18.82 9.83
N GLN A 58 12.86 -19.36 10.09
CA GLN A 58 12.01 -19.93 9.04
C GLN A 58 11.14 -18.88 8.32
N ILE A 59 10.80 -19.20 7.08
CA ILE A 59 9.89 -18.44 6.23
C ILE A 59 8.81 -19.38 5.72
N ASP A 60 7.55 -18.96 5.76
CA ASP A 60 6.43 -19.69 5.17
C ASP A 60 5.49 -18.75 4.41
N GLY A 61 4.68 -19.33 3.52
CA GLY A 61 3.81 -18.60 2.60
C GLY A 61 2.41 -19.19 2.51
N PHE A 62 1.40 -18.37 2.76
CA PHE A 62 -0.01 -18.75 2.79
C PHE A 62 -0.75 -18.12 1.62
N LYS A 63 -1.65 -18.87 0.98
CA LYS A 63 -2.60 -18.32 0.00
C LYS A 63 -3.80 -17.74 0.73
N LEU A 64 -4.28 -16.58 0.28
CA LEU A 64 -5.41 -15.86 0.86
C LEU A 64 -6.56 -15.80 -0.16
N PRO A 65 -7.31 -16.91 -0.35
CA PRO A 65 -8.34 -16.99 -1.37
C PRO A 65 -9.50 -16.01 -1.17
N ASN A 66 -9.87 -15.68 0.07
CA ASN A 66 -10.98 -14.74 0.31
C ASN A 66 -10.57 -13.31 -0.05
N MET A 67 -9.34 -12.89 0.29
CA MET A 67 -8.78 -11.63 -0.20
C MET A 67 -8.67 -11.60 -1.73
N LEU A 68 -8.29 -12.69 -2.39
CA LEU A 68 -8.30 -12.77 -3.85
C LEU A 68 -9.72 -12.59 -4.42
N ASN A 69 -10.71 -13.23 -3.81
CA ASN A 69 -12.11 -13.13 -4.23
C ASN A 69 -12.64 -11.71 -4.07
N LEU A 70 -12.25 -10.99 -3.01
CA LEU A 70 -12.61 -9.59 -2.81
C LEU A 70 -12.16 -8.71 -4.00
N PHE A 71 -10.91 -8.83 -4.46
CA PHE A 71 -10.44 -8.06 -5.61
C PHE A 71 -11.17 -8.43 -6.90
N LYS A 72 -11.48 -9.72 -7.10
CA LYS A 72 -12.27 -10.19 -8.25
C LYS A 72 -13.71 -9.69 -8.19
N GLU A 73 -14.30 -9.60 -7.00
CA GLU A 73 -15.64 -9.08 -6.80
C GLU A 73 -15.72 -7.59 -7.14
N LEU A 74 -14.75 -6.79 -6.68
CA LEU A 74 -14.64 -5.37 -7.06
C LEU A 74 -14.52 -5.21 -8.58
N GLN A 75 -13.70 -6.02 -9.25
CA GLN A 75 -13.58 -5.99 -10.71
C GLN A 75 -14.86 -6.46 -11.41
N LYS A 76 -15.53 -7.48 -10.88
CA LYS A 76 -16.84 -7.94 -11.38
C LYS A 76 -17.89 -6.84 -11.27
N ILE A 77 -17.93 -6.09 -10.16
CA ILE A 77 -18.82 -4.94 -9.99
C ILE A 77 -18.55 -3.89 -11.09
N HIS A 78 -17.29 -3.59 -11.40
CA HIS A 78 -16.95 -2.70 -12.51
C HIS A 78 -17.54 -3.19 -13.84
N PHE A 79 -17.31 -4.46 -14.20
CA PHE A 79 -17.78 -5.01 -15.47
C PHE A 79 -19.31 -5.15 -15.56
N ASP A 80 -19.96 -5.56 -14.47
CA ASP A 80 -21.42 -5.74 -14.44
C ASP A 80 -22.17 -4.40 -14.48
N THR A 81 -21.63 -3.36 -13.83
CA THR A 81 -22.30 -2.05 -13.74
C THR A 81 -21.85 -1.06 -14.81
N GLY A 82 -20.70 -1.29 -15.44
CA GLY A 82 -20.04 -0.34 -16.33
C GLY A 82 -19.47 0.90 -15.64
N LYS A 83 -19.58 1.01 -14.31
CA LYS A 83 -19.07 2.14 -13.52
C LYS A 83 -17.67 1.86 -13.01
N LYS A 84 -16.84 2.90 -12.87
CA LYS A 84 -15.51 2.74 -12.26
C LYS A 84 -15.66 2.55 -10.76
N VAL A 85 -14.93 1.58 -10.22
CA VAL A 85 -14.77 1.38 -8.79
C VAL A 85 -13.66 2.30 -8.30
N SER A 86 -13.99 3.24 -7.43
CA SER A 86 -13.01 4.09 -6.77
C SER A 86 -12.87 3.64 -5.32
N LEU A 87 -11.65 3.30 -4.90
CA LEU A 87 -11.36 3.09 -3.49
C LEU A 87 -11.42 4.45 -2.79
N TYR A 88 -12.17 4.55 -1.70
CA TYR A 88 -12.19 5.73 -0.84
C TYR A 88 -11.90 5.33 0.60
N GLY A 89 -11.50 6.28 1.43
CA GLY A 89 -10.88 5.92 2.71
C GLY A 89 -9.51 5.26 2.51
N MET A 90 -8.89 4.83 3.60
CA MET A 90 -7.63 4.10 3.56
C MET A 90 -7.93 2.62 3.77
N PRO A 91 -7.80 1.75 2.74
CA PRO A 91 -7.96 0.31 2.92
C PRO A 91 -7.12 -0.22 4.08
N SER A 92 -7.75 -0.97 4.96
CA SER A 92 -7.13 -1.48 6.18
C SER A 92 -6.93 -2.98 6.09
N TYR A 93 -5.91 -3.48 6.77
CA TYR A 93 -5.73 -4.90 7.03
C TYR A 93 -5.62 -5.12 8.53
N GLY A 94 -5.84 -6.36 8.97
CA GLY A 94 -5.69 -6.73 10.36
C GLY A 94 -5.30 -8.18 10.54
N PHE A 95 -4.76 -8.46 11.72
CA PHE A 95 -4.51 -9.80 12.21
C PHE A 95 -5.38 -10.04 13.45
N LEU A 96 -6.10 -11.16 13.49
CA LEU A 96 -6.98 -11.53 14.58
C LEU A 96 -6.54 -12.87 15.20
N TRP A 97 -6.75 -12.98 16.52
CA TRP A 97 -6.65 -14.26 17.24
C TRP A 97 -7.97 -15.04 17.20
N ASP A 98 -7.94 -16.24 17.80
CA ASP A 98 -9.04 -17.20 17.89
C ASP A 98 -10.38 -16.65 18.42
N ASN A 99 -10.33 -15.58 19.20
CA ASN A 99 -11.46 -14.90 19.82
C ASN A 99 -11.87 -13.61 19.08
N ASP A 100 -11.44 -13.47 17.83
CA ASP A 100 -11.66 -12.29 16.97
C ASP A 100 -11.16 -10.97 17.58
N LYS A 101 -10.26 -11.05 18.57
CA LYS A 101 -9.57 -9.85 19.07
C LYS A 101 -8.56 -9.41 18.03
N GLU A 102 -8.74 -8.19 17.59
CA GLU A 102 -7.80 -7.51 16.72
C GLU A 102 -6.49 -7.29 17.46
N TYR A 103 -5.45 -7.90 16.91
CA TYR A 103 -4.10 -7.87 17.48
C TYR A 103 -3.26 -6.79 16.80
N ASP A 104 -3.48 -6.55 15.50
CA ASP A 104 -2.61 -5.65 14.75
C ASP A 104 -3.28 -5.07 13.49
N PRO A 105 -4.00 -3.95 13.62
CA PRO A 105 -4.53 -3.23 12.48
C PRO A 105 -3.45 -2.42 11.78
N GLY A 106 -3.56 -2.33 10.46
CA GLY A 106 -2.72 -1.48 9.61
C GLY A 106 -3.47 -0.99 8.37
N TYR A 107 -2.76 -0.22 7.56
CA TYR A 107 -3.27 0.28 6.27
C TYR A 107 -2.40 -0.24 5.14
N LEU A 108 -3.02 -0.50 3.99
CA LEU A 108 -2.26 -0.84 2.79
C LEU A 108 -1.25 0.28 2.47
N GLU A 109 -0.09 -0.11 1.94
CA GLU A 109 0.91 0.85 1.50
C GLU A 109 0.34 1.74 0.38
N SER A 110 0.62 3.04 0.39
CA SER A 110 0.08 3.99 -0.59
C SER A 110 0.27 3.54 -2.06
N PRO A 111 1.45 3.03 -2.49
CA PRO A 111 1.62 2.51 -3.85
C PRO A 111 0.68 1.34 -4.19
N ALA A 112 0.33 0.52 -3.20
CA ALA A 112 -0.62 -0.57 -3.36
C ALA A 112 -2.03 -0.03 -3.61
N ILE A 113 -2.47 0.95 -2.82
CA ILE A 113 -3.81 1.56 -2.95
C ILE A 113 -4.02 2.10 -4.38
N TYR A 114 -3.05 2.89 -4.87
CA TYR A 114 -3.11 3.43 -6.23
C TYR A 114 -3.11 2.34 -7.30
N SER A 115 -2.26 1.33 -7.13
CA SER A 115 -2.15 0.22 -8.06
C SER A 115 -3.45 -0.58 -8.12
N ILE A 116 -4.01 -0.97 -6.98
CA ILE A 116 -5.24 -1.77 -6.89
C ILE A 116 -6.41 -1.03 -7.51
N SER A 117 -6.59 0.27 -7.19
CA SER A 117 -7.66 1.09 -7.76
C SER A 117 -7.61 1.11 -9.29
N ASN A 118 -6.41 1.24 -9.88
CA ASN A 118 -6.25 1.19 -11.33
C ASN A 118 -6.51 -0.21 -11.89
N LEU A 119 -5.96 -1.25 -11.25
CA LEU A 119 -6.05 -2.64 -11.70
C LEU A 119 -7.49 -3.17 -11.72
N ILE A 120 -8.31 -2.83 -10.72
CA ILE A 120 -9.73 -3.23 -10.65
C ILE A 120 -10.52 -2.77 -11.87
N ASN A 121 -10.18 -1.60 -12.41
CA ASN A 121 -10.91 -0.97 -13.51
C ASN A 121 -10.38 -1.31 -14.90
N GLU A 122 -9.35 -2.16 -14.99
CA GLU A 122 -8.65 -2.45 -16.24
C GLU A 122 -9.15 -3.75 -16.89
N LYS A 123 -9.32 -3.73 -18.23
CA LYS A 123 -9.94 -4.85 -18.97
C LYS A 123 -9.03 -6.06 -19.14
N ASN A 124 -7.73 -5.83 -19.21
CA ASN A 124 -6.74 -6.87 -19.47
C ASN A 124 -6.04 -7.36 -18.20
N VAL A 125 -6.59 -7.03 -17.03
CA VAL A 125 -6.08 -7.45 -15.72
C VAL A 125 -6.79 -8.72 -15.25
N GLU A 126 -6.01 -9.74 -14.91
CA GLU A 126 -6.49 -10.95 -14.23
C GLU A 126 -5.85 -11.04 -12.83
N PHE A 127 -6.64 -10.99 -11.75
CA PHE A 127 -6.13 -11.29 -10.41
C PHE A 127 -5.94 -12.79 -10.23
N ILE A 128 -4.71 -13.22 -9.94
CA ILE A 128 -4.33 -14.65 -9.93
C ILE A 128 -4.03 -15.21 -8.54
N GLY A 129 -3.62 -14.37 -7.58
CA GLY A 129 -3.28 -14.83 -6.25
C GLY A 129 -3.07 -13.70 -5.26
N VAL A 130 -3.41 -13.96 -4.00
CA VAL A 130 -2.97 -13.15 -2.86
C VAL A 130 -2.23 -14.08 -1.92
N SER A 131 -1.09 -13.64 -1.41
CA SER A 131 -0.29 -14.43 -0.48
C SER A 131 0.21 -13.61 0.69
N LEU A 132 0.20 -14.21 1.88
CA LEU A 132 0.94 -13.73 3.04
C LEU A 132 2.26 -14.48 3.14
N ILE A 133 3.37 -13.78 3.29
CA ILE A 133 4.67 -14.36 3.64
C ILE A 133 4.96 -13.97 5.08
N ILE A 134 5.29 -14.96 5.91
CA ILE A 134 5.68 -14.76 7.31
C ILE A 134 7.13 -15.21 7.47
N SER A 135 7.97 -14.33 8.00
CA SER A 135 9.36 -14.65 8.34
C SER A 135 9.57 -14.53 9.84
N ALA A 136 9.96 -15.63 10.49
CA ALA A 136 10.18 -15.72 11.92
C ALA A 136 11.65 -15.45 12.27
N THR A 137 12.15 -14.23 12.05
CA THR A 137 13.51 -13.85 12.49
C THR A 137 13.52 -13.47 13.98
N ASN A 138 14.47 -12.64 14.44
CA ASN A 138 14.38 -12.01 15.76
C ASN A 138 13.07 -11.21 15.92
N LEU A 139 12.57 -10.66 14.80
CA LEU A 139 11.24 -10.04 14.67
C LEU A 139 10.42 -10.80 13.63
N ARG A 140 9.09 -10.69 13.69
CA ARG A 140 8.20 -11.33 12.71
C ARG A 140 7.88 -10.32 11.62
N ASN A 141 8.25 -10.67 10.39
CA ASN A 141 7.93 -9.86 9.23
C ASN A 141 6.77 -10.50 8.48
N PHE A 142 5.77 -9.68 8.17
CA PHE A 142 4.59 -10.04 7.39
C PHE A 142 4.61 -9.25 6.11
N THR A 143 4.54 -9.95 4.99
CA THR A 143 4.46 -9.32 3.68
C THR A 143 3.25 -9.84 2.92
N GLY A 144 2.28 -8.96 2.68
CA GLY A 144 1.14 -9.23 1.82
C GLY A 144 1.50 -8.96 0.36
N ILE A 145 1.22 -9.89 -0.54
CA ILE A 145 1.51 -9.74 -1.97
C ILE A 145 0.28 -10.10 -2.79
N LEU A 146 -0.14 -9.18 -3.65
CA LEU A 146 -1.12 -9.42 -4.70
C LEU A 146 -0.40 -9.74 -6.01
N GLN A 147 -0.80 -10.83 -6.65
CA GLN A 147 -0.30 -11.30 -7.92
C GLN A 147 -1.41 -11.14 -8.97
N TYR A 148 -1.04 -10.60 -10.13
CA TYR A 148 -1.97 -10.33 -11.21
C TYR A 148 -1.28 -10.53 -12.56
N LYS A 149 -2.05 -10.58 -13.64
CA LYS A 149 -1.54 -10.54 -15.02
C LYS A 149 -2.05 -9.33 -15.76
N VAL A 150 -1.22 -8.76 -16.61
CA VAL A 150 -1.60 -7.81 -17.66
C VAL A 150 -1.15 -8.40 -18.99
N ASP A 151 -2.06 -8.62 -19.94
CA ASP A 151 -1.73 -9.18 -21.27
C ASP A 151 -0.86 -10.45 -21.19
N LYS A 152 -1.17 -11.34 -20.22
CA LYS A 152 -0.47 -12.60 -19.90
C LYS A 152 0.89 -12.45 -19.19
N ILE A 153 1.34 -11.23 -18.89
CA ILE A 153 2.57 -10.98 -18.14
C ILE A 153 2.24 -11.04 -16.64
N ASN A 154 2.90 -11.93 -15.90
CA ASN A 154 2.74 -12.05 -14.45
C ASN A 154 3.45 -10.88 -13.74
N LEU A 155 2.70 -10.15 -12.93
CA LEU A 155 3.15 -9.00 -12.15
C LEU A 155 2.74 -9.18 -10.68
N LYS A 156 3.36 -8.40 -9.81
CA LYS A 156 3.12 -8.42 -8.37
C LYS A 156 3.08 -7.00 -7.82
N VAL A 157 2.24 -6.77 -6.82
CA VAL A 157 2.26 -5.57 -6.00
C VAL A 157 2.28 -5.98 -4.54
N LYS A 158 3.16 -5.34 -3.76
CA LYS A 158 3.21 -5.52 -2.31
C LYS A 158 2.03 -4.74 -1.72
N LEU A 159 1.21 -5.40 -0.93
CA LEU A 159 0.03 -4.82 -0.28
C LEU A 159 0.44 -4.09 1.01
N PHE A 160 1.23 -4.78 1.82
CA PHE A 160 1.78 -4.30 3.07
C PHE A 160 3.07 -5.05 3.40
N ASP A 161 3.90 -4.43 4.23
CA ASP A 161 5.12 -5.00 4.76
C ASP A 161 5.32 -4.48 6.17
N HIS A 162 5.38 -5.39 7.12
CA HIS A 162 5.17 -5.02 8.51
C HIS A 162 5.94 -5.91 9.46
N THR A 163 6.49 -5.31 10.52
CA THR A 163 7.33 -6.00 11.50
C THR A 163 6.73 -5.92 12.90
N ARG A 164 6.68 -7.06 13.59
CA ARG A 164 6.19 -7.16 14.96
C ARG A 164 7.06 -8.04 15.86
N ASP A 165 7.17 -7.62 17.10
CA ASP A 165 8.04 -8.26 18.09
C ASP A 165 7.34 -9.41 18.84
N TYR A 166 6.00 -9.49 18.80
CA TYR A 166 5.20 -10.30 19.74
C TYR A 166 4.23 -11.32 19.13
N LEU A 167 4.46 -11.78 17.90
CA LEU A 167 3.63 -12.87 17.37
C LEU A 167 4.17 -14.23 17.84
N PRO A 168 3.35 -15.11 18.43
CA PRO A 168 3.74 -16.49 18.70
C PRO A 168 4.26 -17.17 17.45
N ILE A 169 5.27 -18.03 17.61
CA ILE A 169 5.84 -18.80 16.49
C ILE A 169 4.91 -19.93 16.03
N LYS A 170 3.89 -20.25 16.82
CA LYS A 170 2.89 -21.26 16.53
C LYS A 170 1.50 -20.69 16.79
N GLU A 171 0.65 -20.75 15.79
CA GLU A 171 -0.75 -20.31 15.84
C GLU A 171 -1.64 -21.32 15.11
N GLN A 172 -2.76 -21.68 15.71
CA GLN A 172 -3.72 -22.60 15.09
C GLN A 172 -4.94 -21.88 14.50
N ASN A 173 -5.29 -20.70 15.01
CA ASN A 173 -6.49 -19.96 14.65
C ASN A 173 -6.14 -18.48 14.38
N PHE A 174 -5.13 -18.26 13.53
CA PHE A 174 -4.75 -16.91 13.13
C PHE A 174 -5.63 -16.49 11.96
N LYS A 175 -6.25 -15.31 12.02
CA LYS A 175 -7.03 -14.78 10.90
C LYS A 175 -6.39 -13.54 10.35
N THR A 176 -6.51 -13.37 9.05
CA THR A 176 -6.13 -12.15 8.34
C THR A 176 -7.37 -11.52 7.76
N ILE A 177 -7.51 -10.21 7.92
CA ILE A 177 -8.66 -9.45 7.44
C ILE A 177 -8.17 -8.34 6.51
N LEU A 178 -8.91 -8.09 5.43
CA LEU A 178 -8.71 -6.93 4.55
C LEU A 178 -10.05 -6.23 4.32
N GLY A 179 -10.09 -4.95 4.66
CA GLY A 179 -11.22 -4.04 4.53
C GLY A 179 -11.03 -3.00 3.44
N ILE A 180 -12.01 -2.86 2.55
CA ILE A 180 -11.98 -1.91 1.44
C ILE A 180 -13.30 -1.15 1.33
N ASP A 181 -13.23 0.15 1.55
CA ASP A 181 -14.31 1.09 1.22
C ASP A 181 -14.26 1.49 -0.26
N TYR A 182 -15.41 1.48 -0.94
CA TYR A 182 -15.46 1.76 -2.38
C TYR A 182 -16.75 2.45 -2.85
N SER A 183 -16.60 3.31 -3.85
CA SER A 183 -17.71 4.03 -4.49
C SER A 183 -17.73 3.75 -5.98
N LEU A 184 -18.91 3.92 -6.60
CA LEU A 184 -19.08 3.80 -8.04
C LEU A 184 -19.16 5.19 -8.69
N SER A 185 -18.37 5.42 -9.73
CA SER A 185 -18.33 6.67 -10.50
C SER A 185 -18.51 6.44 -12.00
#